data_AF-A0A9P0MXH7-F1
#
_entry.id   AF-A0A9P0MXH7-F1
#
_cell.length_a   1.000
_cell.length_b   1.000
_cell.length_c   1.000
_cell.angle_alpha   90.00
_cell.angle_beta   90.00
_cell.angle_gamma   90.00
#
_symmetry.space_group_name_H-M   'P 1'
#
loop_
_entity.id
_entity.type
_entity.pdbx_description
1 polymer ?
#
loop_
_entity_poly.entity_id
_entity_poly.type
_entity_poly.pdbx_seq_one_letter_code
_entity_poly.pdbx_strand_id
1 'polypeptide(L)'
;MSPKIQFTVNGKKCTVDENLRRETTLNAYLRYVLALPGTKAMCHEGGCGSCIVMVRARRYPSGIVETFSVNSCLVLVFSCNGWEITTVEGIGNALNGYSEVQRRLVEFNGTQCGYCTPGWVMQMSSLLDKNLTMDELEKSFGSNTCRCTGFRPIMDTMVSFGVDASPELCQKVRDIEEANPCSKNPRTCQRKCSETSDCSDWSIVTEEKNVTRDTISLNFGKSKFFKVYQQDDIFDVLNKYGVDSYMLADGNTGKGIVETFEYPRIIIDISDVASLKKYDYGQNLILGANVSIEDCIKIFKEASSKKSEFAYLSEVVKHLELVAHIPVRKIGSIAGNLMYRRAVPTYQSDLFVIFSCLDARITVRNCRGKTKTL
;
A
#
# COMPACT_ATOMS: atom_id res chain seq x y z
N MET A 1 -11.42 -19.61 20.72
CA MET A 1 -10.69 -18.33 20.81
C MET A 1 -11.59 -17.24 20.24
N SER A 2 -11.58 -16.04 20.80
CA SER A 2 -12.29 -14.91 20.20
C SER A 2 -11.71 -14.59 18.81
N PRO A 3 -12.56 -14.24 17.82
CA PRO A 3 -12.08 -13.81 16.51
C PRO A 3 -11.23 -12.55 16.67
N LYS A 4 -10.07 -12.52 16.01
CA LYS A 4 -9.10 -11.44 16.14
C LYS A 4 -8.30 -11.27 14.86
N ILE A 5 -7.84 -10.05 14.61
CA ILE A 5 -6.92 -9.71 13.52
C ILE A 5 -5.52 -9.61 14.09
N GLN A 6 -4.55 -10.26 13.44
CA GLN A 6 -3.17 -10.36 13.92
C GLN A 6 -2.19 -9.88 12.85
N PHE A 7 -1.21 -9.09 13.25
CA PHE A 7 -0.20 -8.50 12.38
C PHE A 7 1.01 -8.09 13.20
N THR A 8 2.07 -7.56 12.58
CA THR A 8 3.21 -7.02 13.31
C THR A 8 3.42 -5.54 13.01
N VAL A 9 3.91 -4.79 14.00
CA VAL A 9 4.36 -3.41 13.86
C VAL A 9 5.78 -3.31 14.41
N ASN A 10 6.74 -2.92 13.57
CA ASN A 10 8.17 -2.84 13.92
C ASN A 10 8.67 -4.15 14.59
N GLY A 11 8.29 -5.30 14.03
CA GLY A 11 8.63 -6.63 14.56
C GLY A 11 7.81 -7.09 15.78
N LYS A 12 7.00 -6.21 16.40
CA LYS A 12 6.17 -6.57 17.56
C LYS A 12 4.80 -7.09 17.14
N LYS A 13 4.41 -8.27 17.64
CA LYS A 13 3.08 -8.85 17.42
C LYS A 13 1.98 -7.94 17.97
N CYS A 14 1.01 -7.63 17.13
CA CYS A 14 -0.18 -6.84 17.43
C CYS A 14 -1.43 -7.71 17.24
N THR A 15 -2.46 -7.43 18.02
CA THR A 15 -3.75 -8.09 17.90
C THR A 15 -4.84 -7.05 18.13
N VAL A 16 -5.84 -7.03 17.26
CA VAL A 16 -7.03 -6.17 17.40
C VAL A 16 -8.29 -7.00 17.33
N ASP A 17 -9.28 -6.60 18.12
CA ASP A 17 -10.56 -7.29 18.31
C ASP A 17 -11.72 -6.30 18.50
N GLU A 18 -12.85 -6.77 19.02
CA GLU A 18 -14.09 -6.02 19.20
C GLU A 18 -13.99 -4.85 20.22
N ASN A 19 -12.87 -4.71 20.95
CA ASN A 19 -12.63 -3.60 21.88
C ASN A 19 -12.26 -2.28 21.18
N LEU A 20 -11.90 -2.31 19.90
CA LEU A 20 -11.66 -1.12 19.09
C LEU A 20 -12.87 -0.75 18.24
N ARG A 21 -12.98 0.51 17.83
CA ARG A 21 -14.01 0.90 16.86
C ARG A 21 -13.68 0.27 15.50
N ARG A 22 -14.65 -0.38 14.84
CA ARG A 22 -14.46 -1.02 13.52
C ARG A 22 -13.90 -0.09 12.43
N GLU A 23 -14.14 1.22 12.55
CA GLU A 23 -13.66 2.25 11.62
C GLU A 23 -12.24 2.75 11.94
N THR A 24 -11.59 2.18 12.96
CA THR A 24 -10.24 2.58 13.38
C THR A 24 -9.26 2.39 12.22
N THR A 25 -8.65 3.50 11.79
CA THR A 25 -7.63 3.48 10.75
C THR A 25 -6.31 2.98 11.33
N LEU A 26 -5.46 2.41 10.48
CA LEU A 26 -4.11 2.02 10.86
C LEU A 26 -3.35 3.22 11.45
N ASN A 27 -3.50 4.41 10.87
CA ASN A 27 -2.91 5.63 11.42
C ASN A 27 -3.35 5.94 12.85
N ALA A 28 -4.66 5.86 13.13
CA ALA A 28 -5.20 6.10 14.46
C ALA A 28 -4.72 5.05 15.46
N TYR A 29 -4.67 3.78 15.04
CA TYR A 29 -4.15 2.69 15.86
C TYR A 29 -2.66 2.89 16.22
N LEU A 30 -1.81 3.18 15.23
CA LEU A 30 -0.38 3.43 15.45
C LEU A 30 -0.17 4.58 16.44
N ARG A 31 -0.89 5.69 16.27
CA ARG A 31 -0.68 6.91 17.06
C ARG A 31 -1.27 6.85 18.46
N TYR A 32 -2.51 6.36 18.59
CA TYR A 32 -3.28 6.49 19.82
C TYR A 32 -3.37 5.20 20.63
N VAL A 33 -3.17 4.04 20.00
CA VAL A 33 -3.16 2.75 20.72
C VAL A 33 -1.73 2.28 20.97
N LEU A 34 -0.88 2.30 19.94
CA LEU A 34 0.53 1.88 20.09
C LEU A 34 1.46 3.01 20.55
N ALA A 35 0.97 4.25 20.63
CA ALA A 35 1.77 5.42 20.98
C ALA A 35 3.04 5.57 20.12
N LEU A 36 2.91 5.33 18.81
CA LEU A 36 3.93 5.54 17.78
C LEU A 36 3.58 6.81 16.96
N PRO A 37 3.92 8.02 17.44
CA PRO A 37 3.47 9.28 16.85
C PRO A 37 4.30 9.74 15.65
N GLY A 38 5.33 9.00 15.25
CA GLY A 38 6.21 9.28 14.12
C GLY A 38 5.44 9.35 12.81
N THR A 39 4.56 8.39 12.55
CA THR A 39 3.59 8.47 11.45
C THR A 39 2.57 9.59 11.73
N LYS A 40 2.46 10.56 10.82
CA LYS A 40 1.63 11.75 11.00
C LYS A 40 0.22 11.57 10.43
N ALA A 41 -0.68 12.47 10.83
CA ALA A 41 -2.03 12.58 10.29
C ALA A 41 -2.25 14.04 9.84
N MET A 42 -2.84 14.26 8.67
CA MET A 42 -3.01 15.63 8.13
C MET A 42 -4.28 15.73 7.27
N CYS A 43 -4.24 15.25 6.02
CA CYS A 43 -5.36 15.37 5.10
C CYS A 43 -6.44 14.30 5.28
N HIS A 44 -6.10 13.13 5.84
CA HIS A 44 -6.99 11.95 5.99
C HIS A 44 -7.59 11.36 4.70
N GLU A 45 -7.23 11.88 3.54
CA GLU A 45 -7.71 11.49 2.21
C GLU A 45 -6.65 10.81 1.32
N GLY A 46 -5.42 10.65 1.84
CA GLY A 46 -4.32 10.02 1.12
C GLY A 46 -3.49 10.95 0.23
N GLY A 47 -3.91 12.20 0.01
CA GLY A 47 -3.23 13.13 -0.90
C GLY A 47 -1.90 13.71 -0.41
N CYS A 48 -1.64 13.74 0.92
CA CYS A 48 -0.46 14.43 1.46
C CYS A 48 0.78 13.56 1.74
N GLY A 49 0.62 12.23 1.83
CA GLY A 49 1.72 11.28 2.07
C GLY A 49 2.32 11.26 3.49
N SER A 50 1.97 12.19 4.38
CA SER A 50 2.56 12.27 5.74
C SER A 50 2.28 11.05 6.64
N CYS A 51 1.26 10.26 6.30
CA CYS A 51 0.84 9.06 7.01
C CYS A 51 1.40 7.76 6.42
N ILE A 52 2.36 7.83 5.49
CA ILE A 52 2.88 6.63 4.83
C ILE A 52 3.59 5.73 5.84
N VAL A 53 3.31 4.43 5.73
CA VAL A 53 4.02 3.35 6.39
C VAL A 53 4.41 2.30 5.35
N MET A 54 5.46 1.53 5.66
CA MET A 54 5.88 0.42 4.83
C MET A 54 5.16 -0.85 5.29
N VAL A 55 4.72 -1.64 4.33
CA VAL A 55 3.99 -2.89 4.51
C VAL A 55 4.70 -3.96 3.71
N ARG A 56 4.92 -5.10 4.35
CA ARG A 56 5.28 -6.35 3.71
C ARG A 56 4.11 -7.32 3.87
N ALA A 57 3.51 -7.69 2.75
CA ALA A 57 2.35 -8.58 2.73
C ALA A 57 2.24 -9.30 1.39
N ARG A 58 1.47 -10.40 1.37
CA ARG A 58 1.15 -11.11 0.13
C ARG A 58 0.30 -10.22 -0.77
N ARG A 59 0.66 -10.14 -2.05
CA ARG A 59 -0.03 -9.35 -3.05
C ARG A 59 -0.49 -10.24 -4.20
N TYR A 60 -1.66 -9.95 -4.72
CA TYR A 60 -2.21 -10.58 -5.92
C TYR A 60 -2.22 -9.53 -7.04
N PRO A 61 -2.05 -9.93 -8.33
CA PRO A 61 -2.13 -11.30 -8.86
C PRO A 61 -0.90 -12.18 -8.65
N SER A 62 0.28 -11.60 -8.43
CA SER A 62 1.56 -12.33 -8.39
C SER A 62 1.62 -13.42 -7.32
N GLY A 63 0.85 -13.28 -6.24
CA GLY A 63 0.82 -14.19 -5.12
C GLY A 63 2.08 -14.15 -4.26
N ILE A 64 3.02 -13.24 -4.55
CA ILE A 64 4.29 -13.10 -3.82
C ILE A 64 4.13 -12.13 -2.65
N VAL A 65 5.01 -12.27 -1.66
CA VAL A 65 5.17 -11.28 -0.61
C VAL A 65 6.01 -10.15 -1.16
N GLU A 66 5.48 -8.93 -1.16
CA GLU A 66 6.22 -7.75 -1.59
C GLU A 66 6.23 -6.68 -0.49
N THR A 67 7.26 -5.83 -0.55
CA THR A 67 7.36 -4.62 0.24
C THR A 67 6.78 -3.44 -0.56
N PHE A 68 5.86 -2.72 0.06
CA PHE A 68 5.18 -1.57 -0.52
C PHE A 68 4.78 -0.56 0.53
N SER A 69 4.35 0.62 0.10
CA SER A 69 3.88 1.68 0.98
C SER A 69 2.37 1.85 0.87
N VAL A 70 1.76 2.28 1.98
CA VAL A 70 0.33 2.61 2.04
C VAL A 70 0.12 3.91 2.81
N ASN A 71 -0.92 4.66 2.44
CA ASN A 71 -1.42 5.75 3.28
C ASN A 71 -2.19 5.16 4.47
N SER A 72 -1.57 5.10 5.65
CA SER A 72 -2.17 4.47 6.84
C SER A 72 -3.50 5.10 7.28
N CYS A 73 -3.80 6.33 6.86
CA CYS A 73 -5.09 6.98 7.18
C CYS A 73 -6.28 6.38 6.41
N LEU A 74 -6.03 5.71 5.28
CA LEU A 74 -7.06 5.07 4.45
C LEU A 74 -7.25 3.59 4.80
N VAL A 75 -6.24 2.94 5.36
CA VAL A 75 -6.30 1.51 5.72
C VAL A 75 -7.04 1.33 7.04
N LEU A 76 -8.03 0.43 7.10
CA LEU A 76 -8.63 -0.02 8.35
C LEU A 76 -7.70 -1.00 9.05
N VAL A 77 -7.49 -0.85 10.37
CA VAL A 77 -6.59 -1.74 11.12
C VAL A 77 -7.03 -3.22 11.04
N PHE A 78 -8.34 -3.45 10.89
CA PHE A 78 -8.91 -4.79 10.74
C PHE A 78 -8.62 -5.44 9.38
N SER A 79 -8.24 -4.68 8.36
CA SER A 79 -7.80 -5.24 7.07
C SER A 79 -6.34 -5.74 7.10
N CYS A 80 -5.56 -5.35 8.12
CA CYS A 80 -4.11 -5.62 8.20
C CYS A 80 -3.74 -7.06 8.60
N ASN A 81 -4.67 -8.00 8.63
CA ASN A 81 -4.37 -9.37 9.06
C ASN A 81 -3.22 -9.98 8.24
N GLY A 82 -2.19 -10.49 8.93
CA GLY A 82 -1.00 -11.05 8.33
C GLY A 82 -0.04 -10.04 7.70
N TRP A 83 -0.22 -8.73 7.93
CA TRP A 83 0.72 -7.72 7.45
C TRP A 83 1.92 -7.58 8.39
N GLU A 84 3.09 -7.33 7.81
CA GLU A 84 4.27 -6.82 8.51
C GLU A 84 4.35 -5.31 8.26
N ILE A 85 4.15 -4.50 9.30
CA ILE A 85 4.10 -3.04 9.19
C ILE A 85 5.37 -2.46 9.80
N THR A 86 6.04 -1.58 9.06
CA THR A 86 7.19 -0.82 9.53
C THR A 86 6.86 0.66 9.49
N THR A 87 7.10 1.35 10.61
CA THR A 87 6.94 2.80 10.79
C THR A 87 8.29 3.50 10.81
N VAL A 88 8.29 4.84 10.87
CA VAL A 88 9.54 5.62 10.88
C VAL A 88 10.39 5.31 12.11
N GLU A 89 9.76 4.96 13.23
CA GLU A 89 10.44 4.54 14.46
C GLU A 89 11.12 3.17 14.32
N GLY A 90 10.59 2.32 13.44
CA GLY A 90 11.04 0.94 13.24
C GLY A 90 12.22 0.79 12.29
N ILE A 91 12.41 1.72 11.36
CA ILE A 91 13.55 1.69 10.42
C ILE A 91 14.85 2.24 11.00
N GLY A 92 14.76 3.08 12.03
CA GLY A 92 15.92 3.76 12.62
C GLY A 92 15.52 4.88 13.56
N ASN A 93 16.32 5.11 14.60
CA ASN A 93 16.06 6.12 15.64
C ASN A 93 17.34 6.47 16.42
N ALA A 94 17.26 7.46 17.32
CA ALA A 94 18.41 7.92 18.10
C ALA A 94 19.03 6.87 19.03
N LEU A 95 18.29 5.81 19.41
CA LEU A 95 18.78 4.74 20.28
C LEU A 95 19.49 3.63 19.50
N ASN A 96 18.99 3.30 18.32
CA ASN A 96 19.44 2.15 17.52
C ASN A 96 20.28 2.54 16.30
N GLY A 97 20.42 3.84 16.02
CA GLY A 97 21.01 4.37 14.79
C GLY A 97 19.94 4.73 13.77
N TYR A 98 20.23 5.78 12.99
CA TYR A 98 19.36 6.22 11.89
C TYR A 98 19.60 5.38 10.64
N SER A 99 18.54 5.08 9.90
CA SER A 99 18.65 4.41 8.61
C SER A 99 19.38 5.28 7.59
N GLU A 100 19.90 4.66 6.54
CA GLU A 100 20.56 5.37 5.44
C GLU A 100 19.65 6.46 4.85
N VAL A 101 18.37 6.18 4.65
CA VAL A 101 17.38 7.16 4.16
C VAL A 101 17.24 8.34 5.12
N GLN A 102 17.16 8.07 6.43
CA GLN A 102 17.04 9.13 7.43
C GLN A 102 18.29 10.03 7.44
N ARG A 103 19.48 9.43 7.41
CA ARG A 103 20.76 10.15 7.36
C ARG A 103 20.88 10.98 6.10
N ARG A 104 20.70 10.35 4.94
CA ARG A 104 20.87 10.98 3.63
C ARG A 104 19.91 12.15 3.44
N LEU A 105 18.66 12.01 3.88
CA LEU A 105 17.69 13.10 3.82
C LEU A 105 18.10 14.32 4.66
N VAL A 106 18.77 14.11 5.79
CA VAL A 106 19.31 15.21 6.60
C VAL A 106 20.55 15.82 5.94
N GLU A 107 21.47 15.00 5.42
CA GLU A 107 22.71 15.44 4.76
C GLU A 107 22.43 16.29 3.51
N PHE A 108 21.36 16.00 2.77
CA PHE A 108 20.88 16.83 1.66
C PHE A 108 20.06 18.06 2.08
N ASN A 109 19.85 18.31 3.37
CA ASN A 109 18.95 19.36 3.88
C ASN A 109 17.47 19.16 3.42
N GLY A 110 17.05 17.91 3.26
CA GLY A 110 15.70 17.51 2.83
C GLY A 110 14.62 17.65 3.91
N THR A 111 14.91 18.30 5.04
CA THR A 111 13.95 18.50 6.13
C THR A 111 14.07 19.91 6.72
N GLN A 112 12.92 20.51 7.04
CA GLN A 112 12.82 21.80 7.75
C GLN A 112 11.88 21.66 8.96
N CYS A 113 10.57 21.91 8.79
CA CYS A 113 9.59 21.75 9.88
C CYS A 113 9.44 20.31 10.37
N GLY A 114 9.91 19.32 9.60
CA GLY A 114 9.93 17.91 9.97
C GLY A 114 8.62 17.16 9.83
N TYR A 115 7.48 17.83 9.60
CA TYR A 115 6.17 17.18 9.66
C TYR A 115 5.95 16.13 8.55
N CYS A 116 6.32 16.45 7.30
CA CYS A 116 6.21 15.50 6.19
C CYS A 116 7.33 14.46 6.16
N THR A 117 8.45 14.71 6.87
CA THR A 117 9.69 13.94 6.79
C THR A 117 9.49 12.44 7.01
N PRO A 118 8.72 11.97 8.02
CA PRO A 118 8.42 10.55 8.18
C PRO A 118 7.80 9.90 6.94
N GLY A 119 6.85 10.58 6.28
CA GLY A 119 6.19 10.05 5.08
C GLY A 119 7.16 9.91 3.90
N TRP A 120 8.07 10.87 3.73
CA TRP A 120 9.14 10.80 2.73
C TRP A 120 10.09 9.64 2.99
N VAL A 121 10.57 9.53 4.23
CA VAL A 121 11.49 8.47 4.63
C VAL A 121 10.86 7.09 4.42
N MET A 122 9.61 6.89 4.82
CA MET A 122 8.93 5.60 4.65
C MET A 122 8.66 5.28 3.17
N GLN A 123 8.34 6.28 2.35
CA GLN A 123 8.16 6.07 0.92
C GLN A 123 9.48 5.65 0.25
N MET A 124 10.58 6.37 0.49
CA MET A 124 11.92 6.02 -0.03
C MET A 124 12.35 4.63 0.43
N SER A 125 12.20 4.33 1.72
CA SER A 125 12.58 3.03 2.29
C SER A 125 11.85 1.86 1.62
N SER A 126 10.58 2.05 1.21
CA SER A 126 9.79 1.01 0.53
C SER A 126 10.22 0.72 -0.92
N LEU A 127 11.16 1.51 -1.46
CA LEU A 127 11.61 1.45 -2.86
C LEU A 127 13.07 1.01 -3.00
N LEU A 128 13.86 0.96 -1.92
CA LEU A 128 15.30 0.69 -2.01
C LEU A 128 15.64 -0.64 -2.67
N ASP A 129 14.89 -1.71 -2.39
CA ASP A 129 15.16 -3.04 -2.95
C ASP A 129 14.69 -3.22 -4.41
N LYS A 130 14.20 -2.17 -5.07
CA LYS A 130 13.55 -2.25 -6.39
C LYS A 130 14.46 -1.90 -7.57
N ASN A 131 15.70 -1.48 -7.32
CA ASN A 131 16.67 -1.11 -8.37
C ASN A 131 16.08 -0.13 -9.41
N LEU A 132 15.43 0.94 -8.93
CA LEU A 132 14.75 1.90 -9.77
C LEU A 132 15.71 2.94 -10.34
N THR A 133 15.40 3.44 -11.54
CA THR A 133 16.05 4.62 -12.12
C THR A 133 15.62 5.90 -11.41
N MET A 134 16.34 6.99 -11.61
CA MET A 134 15.99 8.32 -11.08
C MET A 134 14.58 8.77 -11.50
N ASP A 135 14.18 8.54 -12.75
CA ASP A 135 12.85 8.87 -13.29
C ASP A 135 11.73 8.03 -12.63
N GLU A 136 11.96 6.73 -12.46
CA GLU A 136 11.02 5.84 -11.77
C GLU A 136 10.87 6.20 -10.29
N LEU A 137 11.97 6.60 -9.65
CA LEU A 137 11.94 7.12 -8.29
C LEU A 137 11.09 8.38 -8.25
N GLU A 138 11.32 9.39 -9.09
CA GLU A 138 10.53 10.62 -9.09
C GLU A 138 9.03 10.37 -9.25
N LYS A 139 8.64 9.51 -10.19
CA LYS A 139 7.25 9.09 -10.41
C LYS A 139 6.62 8.42 -9.18
N SER A 140 7.43 7.89 -8.28
CA SER A 140 6.95 7.18 -7.09
C SER A 140 6.53 8.08 -5.92
N PHE A 141 6.71 9.40 -6.00
CA PHE A 141 6.45 10.33 -4.87
C PHE A 141 5.32 11.32 -5.10
N GLY A 142 4.43 11.07 -6.08
CA GLY A 142 3.28 11.95 -6.36
C GLY A 142 2.33 12.19 -5.17
N SER A 143 2.44 11.43 -4.09
CA SER A 143 1.64 11.57 -2.87
C SER A 143 2.28 12.42 -1.77
N ASN A 144 3.58 12.68 -1.85
CA ASN A 144 4.33 13.24 -0.75
C ASN A 144 4.43 14.75 -0.92
N THR A 145 3.74 15.48 -0.04
CA THR A 145 3.71 16.95 -0.09
C THR A 145 4.66 17.54 0.94
N CYS A 146 5.38 18.59 0.56
CA CYS A 146 6.19 19.40 1.47
C CYS A 146 5.91 20.88 1.21
N ARG A 147 5.62 21.64 2.27
CA ARG A 147 5.36 23.08 2.16
C ARG A 147 6.59 23.95 2.42
N CYS A 148 7.67 23.37 2.95
CA CYS A 148 8.82 24.12 3.47
C CYS A 148 10.06 24.05 2.58
N THR A 149 10.42 22.87 2.07
CA THR A 149 11.72 22.65 1.42
C THR A 149 11.79 23.10 -0.04
N GLY A 150 10.66 23.38 -0.68
CA GLY A 150 10.62 23.58 -2.13
C GLY A 150 10.98 22.32 -2.93
N PHE A 151 10.92 21.13 -2.30
CA PHE A 151 11.18 19.79 -2.84
C PHE A 151 12.61 19.49 -3.32
N ARG A 152 13.36 20.47 -3.84
CA ARG A 152 14.67 20.23 -4.45
C ARG A 152 15.63 19.36 -3.61
N PRO A 153 15.89 19.65 -2.32
CA PRO A 153 16.79 18.80 -1.52
C PRO A 153 16.23 17.39 -1.26
N ILE A 154 14.90 17.25 -1.21
CA ILE A 154 14.24 15.94 -1.07
C ILE A 154 14.40 15.13 -2.36
N MET A 155 14.23 15.78 -3.52
CA MET A 155 14.44 15.16 -4.82
C MET A 155 15.90 14.71 -5.00
N ASP A 156 16.87 15.53 -4.61
CA ASP A 156 18.29 15.17 -4.64
C ASP A 156 18.57 13.94 -3.78
N THR A 157 18.00 13.89 -2.57
CA THR A 157 18.07 12.70 -1.70
C THR A 157 17.50 11.47 -2.40
N MET A 158 16.30 11.60 -2.93
CA MET A 158 15.55 10.50 -3.54
C MET A 158 16.29 9.92 -4.74
N VAL A 159 16.65 10.75 -5.72
CA VAL A 159 17.28 10.28 -6.97
C VAL A 159 18.72 9.81 -6.76
N SER A 160 19.37 10.16 -5.65
CA SER A 160 20.66 9.57 -5.26
C SER A 160 20.61 8.07 -4.94
N PHE A 161 19.40 7.50 -4.75
CA PHE A 161 19.20 6.05 -4.63
C PHE A 161 18.93 5.38 -5.98
N GLY A 162 18.90 6.15 -7.08
CA GLY A 162 18.69 5.62 -8.42
C GLY A 162 19.89 4.80 -8.90
N VAL A 163 19.64 3.72 -9.63
CA VAL A 163 20.71 2.88 -10.20
C VAL A 163 21.56 3.61 -11.24
N ASP A 164 21.03 4.69 -11.80
CA ASP A 164 21.64 5.59 -12.77
C ASP A 164 22.05 6.95 -12.15
N ALA A 165 22.08 7.05 -10.82
CA ALA A 165 22.49 8.27 -10.12
C ALA A 165 23.95 8.66 -10.43
N SER A 166 24.19 9.95 -10.64
CA SER A 166 25.54 10.44 -10.96
C SER A 166 26.46 10.37 -9.73
N PRO A 167 27.76 10.07 -9.90
CA PRO A 167 28.72 10.04 -8.79
C PRO A 167 28.80 11.38 -8.05
N GLU A 168 28.68 12.51 -8.76
CA GLU A 168 28.72 13.84 -8.16
C GLU A 168 27.54 14.09 -7.22
N LEU A 169 26.34 13.58 -7.58
CA LEU A 169 25.17 13.67 -6.73
C LEU A 169 25.37 12.85 -5.45
N CYS A 170 25.86 11.61 -5.59
CA CYS A 170 26.15 10.74 -4.44
C CYS A 170 27.22 11.36 -3.53
N GLN A 171 28.27 11.97 -4.11
CA GLN A 171 29.36 12.61 -3.37
C GLN A 171 28.99 13.89 -2.62
N LYS A 172 27.84 14.52 -2.91
CA LYS A 172 27.33 15.63 -2.08
C LYS A 172 27.06 15.20 -0.65
N VAL A 173 26.81 13.91 -0.45
CA VAL A 173 26.68 13.27 0.85
C VAL A 173 27.92 12.44 1.08
N ARG A 174 28.84 12.96 1.91
CA ARG A 174 29.99 12.20 2.38
C ARG A 174 29.61 11.52 3.68
N ASP A 175 29.80 10.20 3.75
CA ASP A 175 29.66 9.50 5.02
C ASP A 175 30.75 9.98 6.00
N ILE A 176 30.48 10.02 7.31
CA ILE A 176 31.50 10.48 8.28
C ILE A 176 32.69 9.51 8.32
N GLU A 177 32.43 8.25 8.01
CA GLU A 177 33.37 7.16 7.79
C GLU A 177 34.22 7.34 6.52
N GLU A 178 33.69 8.05 5.51
CA GLU A 178 34.42 8.45 4.29
C GLU A 178 35.20 9.75 4.46
N ALA A 179 34.75 10.63 5.36
CA ALA A 179 35.41 11.90 5.68
C ALA A 179 36.68 11.71 6.52
N ASN A 180 36.77 10.60 7.28
CA ASN A 180 37.94 10.21 8.05
C ASN A 180 38.25 8.72 7.81
N PRO A 181 39.01 8.34 6.77
CA PRO A 181 39.59 7.00 6.74
C PRO A 181 40.42 6.87 8.00
N CYS A 182 40.01 5.96 8.90
CA CYS A 182 40.63 5.70 10.19
C CYS A 182 42.15 5.85 10.10
N SER A 183 42.70 6.99 10.53
CA SER A 183 44.06 7.39 10.19
C SER A 183 45.12 6.67 11.04
N LYS A 184 44.77 5.53 11.62
CA LYS A 184 45.65 4.61 12.32
C LYS A 184 45.24 3.16 12.00
N ASN A 185 45.93 2.59 11.01
CA ASN A 185 45.92 1.19 10.52
C ASN A 185 44.74 0.73 9.64
N PRO A 186 44.97 0.45 8.34
CA PRO A 186 43.95 -0.04 7.40
C PRO A 186 43.65 -1.55 7.53
N ARG A 187 43.82 -2.15 8.72
CA ARG A 187 43.43 -3.54 8.98
C ARG A 187 42.85 -3.68 10.38
N THR A 188 41.71 -4.36 10.46
CA THR A 188 40.97 -4.81 11.65
C THR A 188 39.97 -3.84 12.28
N CYS A 189 38.92 -3.47 11.54
CA CYS A 189 37.62 -3.36 12.18
C CYS A 189 37.20 -4.77 12.64
N GLN A 190 37.41 -5.08 13.93
CA GLN A 190 36.96 -6.34 14.53
C GLN A 190 35.49 -6.29 14.98
N ARG A 191 34.81 -5.16 14.79
CA ARG A 191 33.36 -5.14 14.92
C ARG A 191 32.81 -5.81 13.68
N LYS A 192 32.31 -7.03 13.85
CA LYS A 192 31.30 -7.56 12.95
C LYS A 192 30.20 -6.50 12.91
N CYS A 193 30.04 -5.80 11.78
CA CYS A 193 28.76 -5.21 11.45
C CYS A 193 27.73 -6.31 11.72
N SER A 194 26.71 -6.01 12.51
CA SER A 194 25.77 -7.03 12.98
C SER A 194 25.03 -7.63 11.77
N GLU A 195 25.60 -8.67 11.17
CA GLU A 195 25.00 -9.47 10.09
C GLU A 195 23.87 -10.37 10.61
N THR A 196 23.47 -10.21 11.86
CA THR A 196 22.44 -11.03 12.48
C THR A 196 21.51 -10.15 13.31
N SER A 197 20.71 -9.31 12.65
CA SER A 197 19.31 -9.29 13.05
C SER A 197 18.72 -10.55 12.46
N ASP A 198 18.62 -11.60 13.27
CA ASP A 198 17.85 -12.78 12.91
C ASP A 198 16.36 -12.34 12.86
N CYS A 199 15.97 -11.73 11.75
CA CYS A 199 14.60 -11.28 11.47
C CYS A 199 13.66 -12.45 11.21
N SER A 200 14.17 -13.68 11.24
CA SER A 200 13.38 -14.90 11.00
C SER A 200 12.39 -15.19 12.14
N ASP A 201 12.66 -14.70 13.36
CA ASP A 201 11.89 -15.10 14.55
C ASP A 201 10.55 -14.34 14.71
N TRP A 202 10.33 -13.30 13.89
CA TRP A 202 9.11 -12.46 13.96
C TRP A 202 8.44 -12.23 12.60
N SER A 203 8.89 -12.92 11.54
CA SER A 203 8.20 -12.88 10.26
C SER A 203 6.89 -13.66 10.37
N ILE A 204 5.78 -12.93 10.56
CA ILE A 204 4.44 -13.54 10.57
C ILE A 204 3.97 -13.83 9.14
N VAL A 205 4.63 -13.25 8.13
CA VAL A 205 4.35 -13.55 6.73
C VAL A 205 5.00 -14.90 6.38
N THR A 206 4.40 -15.98 6.87
CA THR A 206 4.78 -17.32 6.46
C THR A 206 4.48 -17.51 4.96
N GLU A 207 5.37 -18.20 4.25
CA GLU A 207 5.11 -18.75 2.92
C GLU A 207 4.09 -19.91 3.01
N GLU A 208 2.95 -19.69 3.65
CA GLU A 208 1.90 -20.69 3.73
C GLU A 208 1.26 -20.86 2.34
N LYS A 209 1.69 -21.90 1.65
CA LYS A 209 1.04 -22.45 0.47
C LYS A 209 -0.35 -22.96 0.89
N ASN A 210 -1.40 -22.39 0.31
CA ASN A 210 -2.76 -22.96 0.26
C ASN A 210 -3.36 -23.41 1.61
N VAL A 211 -3.24 -22.61 2.68
CA VAL A 211 -4.10 -22.79 3.85
C VAL A 211 -5.43 -22.07 3.60
N THR A 212 -6.53 -22.82 3.50
CA THR A 212 -7.88 -22.25 3.54
C THR A 212 -8.06 -21.54 4.88
N ARG A 213 -8.11 -20.20 4.83
CA ARG A 213 -8.33 -19.38 6.01
C ARG A 213 -9.83 -19.23 6.23
N ASP A 214 -10.27 -19.46 7.47
CA ASP A 214 -11.66 -19.25 7.85
C ASP A 214 -12.00 -17.76 7.90
N THR A 215 -13.26 -17.45 7.56
CA THR A 215 -13.80 -16.09 7.69
C THR A 215 -13.69 -15.59 9.12
N ILE A 216 -13.08 -14.41 9.31
CA ILE A 216 -13.00 -13.75 10.62
C ILE A 216 -14.22 -12.84 10.76
N SER A 217 -15.06 -13.10 11.76
CA SER A 217 -16.25 -12.30 12.05
C SER A 217 -16.08 -11.52 13.35
N LEU A 218 -16.21 -10.19 13.29
CA LEU A 218 -16.12 -9.29 14.44
C LEU A 218 -17.45 -8.53 14.60
N ASN A 219 -17.96 -8.50 15.82
CA ASN A 219 -19.24 -7.95 16.20
C ASN A 219 -19.10 -6.66 17.03
N PHE A 220 -19.71 -5.57 16.55
CA PHE A 220 -19.68 -4.26 17.20
C PHE A 220 -21.12 -3.82 17.54
N GLY A 221 -21.89 -4.75 18.12
CA GLY A 221 -23.30 -4.56 18.43
C GLY A 221 -24.18 -4.55 17.17
N LYS A 222 -24.61 -3.36 16.73
CA LYS A 222 -25.46 -3.22 15.52
C LYS A 222 -24.68 -3.39 14.23
N SER A 223 -23.36 -3.15 14.25
CA SER A 223 -22.48 -3.22 13.08
C SER A 223 -21.55 -4.43 13.15
N LYS A 224 -21.08 -4.90 11.99
CA LYS A 224 -20.20 -6.05 11.87
C LYS A 224 -19.09 -5.83 10.86
N PHE A 225 -17.95 -6.49 11.10
CA PHE A 225 -16.84 -6.57 10.16
C PHE A 225 -16.54 -8.04 9.86
N PHE A 226 -16.33 -8.35 8.59
CA PHE A 226 -15.97 -9.68 8.12
C PHE A 226 -14.69 -9.58 7.31
N LYS A 227 -13.67 -10.39 7.62
CA LYS A 227 -12.55 -10.63 6.71
C LYS A 227 -12.73 -11.98 6.04
N VAL A 228 -12.85 -11.97 4.72
CA VAL A 228 -13.15 -13.16 3.92
C VAL A 228 -12.00 -13.48 2.96
N TYR A 229 -11.92 -14.75 2.54
CA TYR A 229 -10.83 -15.24 1.68
C TYR A 229 -11.33 -15.91 0.41
N GLN A 230 -12.61 -16.27 0.35
CA GLN A 230 -13.26 -16.83 -0.84
C GLN A 230 -14.42 -15.95 -1.30
N GLN A 231 -14.80 -16.08 -2.57
CA GLN A 231 -15.96 -15.34 -3.11
C GLN A 231 -17.28 -15.81 -2.49
N ASP A 232 -17.39 -17.10 -2.19
CA ASP A 232 -18.63 -17.67 -1.67
C ASP A 232 -18.91 -17.16 -0.25
N ASP A 233 -17.88 -16.93 0.56
CA ASP A 233 -17.97 -16.28 1.88
C ASP A 233 -18.65 -14.90 1.81
N ILE A 234 -18.43 -14.14 0.74
CA ILE A 234 -19.07 -12.84 0.53
C ILE A 234 -20.58 -13.03 0.47
N PHE A 235 -21.02 -13.99 -0.35
CA PHE A 235 -22.44 -14.27 -0.54
C PHE A 235 -23.07 -14.87 0.71
N ASP A 236 -22.35 -15.70 1.48
CA ASP A 236 -22.83 -16.22 2.76
C ASP A 236 -23.11 -15.11 3.76
N VAL A 237 -22.22 -14.11 3.86
CA VAL A 237 -22.45 -12.92 4.69
C VAL A 237 -23.67 -12.13 4.20
N LEU A 238 -23.77 -11.86 2.89
CA LEU A 238 -24.87 -11.08 2.33
C LEU A 238 -26.23 -11.80 2.46
N ASN A 239 -26.26 -13.12 2.29
CA ASN A 239 -27.47 -13.93 2.47
C ASN A 239 -27.93 -13.94 3.93
N LYS A 240 -26.99 -13.99 4.87
CA LYS A 240 -27.28 -14.04 6.31
C LYS A 240 -27.72 -12.70 6.88
N TYR A 241 -27.12 -11.60 6.43
CA TYR A 241 -27.31 -10.29 7.07
C TYR A 241 -28.01 -9.26 6.18
N GLY A 242 -28.36 -9.61 4.95
CA GLY A 242 -29.04 -8.74 3.99
C GLY A 242 -28.10 -7.80 3.23
N VAL A 243 -28.65 -7.14 2.21
CA VAL A 243 -27.93 -6.26 1.26
C VAL A 243 -28.26 -4.77 1.44
N ASP A 244 -29.03 -4.42 2.48
CA ASP A 244 -29.54 -3.05 2.66
C ASP A 244 -28.46 -2.05 3.11
N SER A 245 -27.42 -2.52 3.80
CA SER A 245 -26.36 -1.66 4.34
C SER A 245 -25.06 -2.45 4.47
N TYR A 246 -24.30 -2.52 3.37
CA TYR A 246 -23.01 -3.19 3.31
C TYR A 246 -21.99 -2.43 2.45
N MET A 247 -20.71 -2.71 2.71
CA MET A 247 -19.58 -2.28 1.88
C MET A 247 -18.65 -3.46 1.67
N LEU A 248 -18.23 -3.66 0.42
CA LEU A 248 -17.08 -4.48 0.09
C LEU A 248 -15.83 -3.60 0.17
N ALA A 249 -14.97 -3.86 1.15
CA ALA A 249 -13.75 -3.11 1.37
C ALA A 249 -12.56 -3.87 0.77
N ASP A 250 -11.79 -3.18 -0.08
CA ASP A 250 -10.45 -3.62 -0.50
C ASP A 250 -9.44 -2.61 0.08
N GLY A 251 -8.93 -1.67 -0.71
CA GLY A 251 -8.04 -0.61 -0.19
C GLY A 251 -8.71 0.51 0.60
N ASN A 252 -10.05 0.56 0.67
CA ASN A 252 -10.82 1.62 1.37
C ASN A 252 -10.45 3.06 0.93
N THR A 253 -9.89 3.23 -0.28
CA THR A 253 -9.36 4.51 -0.76
C THR A 253 -10.45 5.51 -1.15
N GLY A 254 -11.66 5.03 -1.48
CA GLY A 254 -12.82 5.89 -1.79
C GLY A 254 -13.24 6.79 -0.63
N LYS A 255 -12.89 6.44 0.62
CA LYS A 255 -13.10 7.28 1.80
C LYS A 255 -12.50 8.68 1.64
N GLY A 256 -11.35 8.79 0.97
CA GLY A 256 -10.66 10.08 0.82
C GLY A 256 -11.32 11.05 -0.15
N ILE A 257 -12.43 10.68 -0.80
CA ILE A 257 -13.03 11.50 -1.86
C ILE A 257 -14.17 12.38 -1.33
N VAL A 258 -14.86 11.96 -0.28
CA VAL A 258 -16.02 12.68 0.28
C VAL A 258 -15.72 13.19 1.68
N GLU A 259 -16.19 14.41 1.96
CA GLU A 259 -15.98 15.08 3.25
C GLU A 259 -16.64 14.31 4.41
N THR A 260 -17.85 13.78 4.18
CA THR A 260 -18.61 13.00 5.17
C THR A 260 -18.80 11.57 4.68
N PHE A 261 -17.94 10.67 5.14
CA PHE A 261 -18.04 9.24 4.85
C PHE A 261 -18.61 8.48 6.05
N GLU A 262 -19.79 7.86 5.90
CA GLU A 262 -20.37 6.99 6.90
C GLU A 262 -20.21 5.53 6.51
N TYR A 263 -19.62 4.73 7.39
CA TYR A 263 -19.48 3.29 7.14
C TYR A 263 -20.83 2.59 7.32
N PRO A 264 -21.25 1.74 6.36
CA PRO A 264 -22.50 0.99 6.47
C PRO A 264 -22.44 -0.02 7.61
N ARG A 265 -23.59 -0.61 7.97
CA ARG A 265 -23.71 -1.59 9.07
C ARG A 265 -22.74 -2.77 8.92
N ILE A 266 -22.54 -3.26 7.70
CA ILE A 266 -21.68 -4.41 7.42
C ILE A 266 -20.49 -3.96 6.58
N ILE A 267 -19.28 -4.29 7.03
CA ILE A 267 -18.07 -4.20 6.22
C ILE A 267 -17.59 -5.62 5.93
N ILE A 268 -17.34 -5.93 4.65
CA ILE A 268 -16.75 -7.18 4.20
C ILE A 268 -15.42 -6.84 3.55
N ASP A 269 -14.32 -7.08 4.26
CA ASP A 269 -12.96 -6.96 3.75
C ASP A 269 -12.66 -8.12 2.81
N ILE A 270 -12.58 -7.79 1.51
CA ILE A 270 -12.34 -8.71 0.40
C ILE A 270 -10.90 -8.60 -0.14
N SER A 271 -10.02 -7.94 0.61
CA SER A 271 -8.65 -7.63 0.19
C SER A 271 -7.79 -8.88 -0.07
N ASP A 272 -8.11 -10.01 0.57
CA ASP A 272 -7.41 -11.29 0.38
C ASP A 272 -8.19 -12.31 -0.48
N VAL A 273 -9.27 -11.92 -1.14
CA VAL A 273 -10.02 -12.80 -2.05
C VAL A 273 -9.28 -12.93 -3.38
N ALA A 274 -8.33 -13.87 -3.42
CA ALA A 274 -7.40 -14.06 -4.54
C ALA A 274 -8.08 -14.20 -5.90
N SER A 275 -9.23 -14.89 -5.96
CA SER A 275 -9.96 -15.13 -7.21
C SER A 275 -10.52 -13.85 -7.85
N LEU A 276 -10.73 -12.78 -7.08
CA LEU A 276 -11.11 -11.47 -7.61
C LEU A 276 -9.92 -10.65 -8.12
N LYS A 277 -8.68 -11.10 -7.90
CA LYS A 277 -7.44 -10.40 -8.26
C LYS A 277 -6.64 -11.09 -9.36
N LYS A 278 -7.15 -12.18 -9.94
CA LYS A 278 -6.54 -12.89 -11.07
C LYS A 278 -6.82 -12.18 -12.39
N TYR A 279 -6.04 -12.49 -13.41
CA TYR A 279 -6.28 -12.06 -14.79
C TYR A 279 -5.97 -13.22 -15.74
N ASP A 280 -6.53 -13.18 -16.95
CA ASP A 280 -6.34 -14.20 -17.97
C ASP A 280 -6.06 -13.59 -19.36
N TYR A 281 -5.17 -14.24 -20.09
CA TYR A 281 -4.78 -13.89 -21.46
C TYR A 281 -5.33 -14.92 -22.44
N GLY A 282 -6.50 -14.63 -23.01
CA GLY A 282 -7.07 -15.38 -24.12
C GLY A 282 -7.07 -14.58 -25.42
N GLN A 283 -8.18 -14.68 -26.15
CA GLN A 283 -8.57 -13.72 -27.19
C GLN A 283 -8.91 -12.35 -26.60
N ASN A 284 -9.44 -12.35 -25.38
CA ASN A 284 -9.76 -11.16 -24.61
C ASN A 284 -8.84 -11.07 -23.40
N LEU A 285 -8.60 -9.85 -22.91
CA LEU A 285 -7.97 -9.61 -21.62
C LEU A 285 -9.05 -9.53 -20.54
N ILE A 286 -9.09 -10.52 -19.65
CA ILE A 286 -10.04 -10.57 -18.55
C ILE A 286 -9.31 -10.19 -17.27
N LEU A 287 -9.75 -9.12 -16.62
CA LEU A 287 -9.23 -8.68 -15.33
C LEU A 287 -10.21 -9.05 -14.21
N GLY A 288 -9.68 -9.54 -13.11
CA GLY A 288 -10.41 -9.65 -11.87
C GLY A 288 -10.84 -8.27 -11.36
N ALA A 289 -12.05 -8.18 -10.84
CA ALA A 289 -12.66 -6.96 -10.35
C ALA A 289 -11.79 -6.20 -9.32
N ASN A 290 -11.05 -6.94 -8.50
CA ASN A 290 -10.23 -6.41 -7.41
C ASN A 290 -8.73 -6.32 -7.76
N VAL A 291 -8.37 -6.50 -9.03
CA VAL A 291 -7.02 -6.11 -9.49
C VAL A 291 -6.81 -4.64 -9.11
N SER A 292 -5.66 -4.35 -8.50
CA SER A 292 -5.34 -2.99 -8.10
C SER A 292 -5.05 -2.13 -9.33
N ILE A 293 -5.21 -0.82 -9.23
CA ILE A 293 -4.92 0.08 -10.37
C ILE A 293 -3.44 -0.03 -10.77
N GLU A 294 -2.53 -0.16 -9.79
CA GLU A 294 -1.10 -0.32 -10.06
C GLU A 294 -0.80 -1.66 -10.78
N ASP A 295 -1.45 -2.75 -10.38
CA ASP A 295 -1.26 -4.03 -11.06
C ASP A 295 -1.92 -4.04 -12.44
N CYS A 296 -3.03 -3.33 -12.63
CA CYS A 296 -3.65 -3.11 -13.94
C CYS A 296 -2.67 -2.43 -14.90
N ILE A 297 -1.96 -1.40 -14.44
CA ILE A 297 -0.93 -0.71 -15.24
C ILE A 297 0.16 -1.70 -15.66
N LYS A 298 0.66 -2.53 -14.74
CA LYS A 298 1.69 -3.54 -15.05
C LYS A 298 1.18 -4.58 -16.07
N ILE A 299 -0.03 -5.09 -15.87
CA ILE A 299 -0.67 -6.05 -16.79
C ILE A 299 -0.81 -5.42 -18.18
N PHE A 300 -1.24 -4.16 -18.28
CA PHE A 300 -1.39 -3.47 -19.56
C PHE A 300 -0.06 -3.21 -20.26
N LYS A 301 0.99 -2.81 -19.52
CA LYS A 301 2.36 -2.70 -20.06
C LYS A 301 2.85 -4.04 -20.61
N GLU A 302 2.69 -5.12 -19.85
CA GLU A 302 3.06 -6.47 -20.28
C GLU A 302 2.27 -6.92 -21.52
N ALA A 303 0.95 -6.75 -21.52
CA ALA A 303 0.08 -7.08 -22.64
C ALA A 303 0.48 -6.33 -23.92
N SER A 304 0.69 -5.02 -23.82
CA SER A 304 1.02 -4.16 -24.97
C SER A 304 2.37 -4.49 -25.61
N SER A 305 3.32 -5.02 -24.83
CA SER A 305 4.66 -5.39 -25.32
C SER A 305 4.71 -6.80 -25.90
N LYS A 306 3.88 -7.73 -25.39
CA LYS A 306 3.90 -9.14 -25.83
C LYS A 306 2.97 -9.46 -26.98
N LYS A 307 1.89 -8.68 -27.16
CA LYS A 307 0.79 -9.01 -28.07
C LYS A 307 0.39 -7.78 -28.89
N SER A 308 0.48 -7.89 -30.21
CA SER A 308 0.17 -6.77 -31.12
C SER A 308 -1.29 -6.35 -31.05
N GLU A 309 -2.21 -7.28 -30.77
CA GLU A 309 -3.64 -6.97 -30.57
C GLU A 309 -3.90 -6.07 -29.36
N PHE A 310 -2.98 -6.00 -28.40
CA PHE A 310 -3.09 -5.19 -27.18
C PHE A 310 -2.16 -3.97 -27.17
N ALA A 311 -1.54 -3.63 -28.30
CA ALA A 311 -0.59 -2.51 -28.40
C ALA A 311 -1.19 -1.16 -27.93
N TYR A 312 -2.50 -0.96 -28.15
CA TYR A 312 -3.23 0.25 -27.72
C TYR A 312 -3.22 0.46 -26.19
N LEU A 313 -3.03 -0.60 -25.40
CA LEU A 313 -2.97 -0.50 -23.94
C LEU A 313 -1.77 0.32 -23.47
N SER A 314 -0.73 0.49 -24.30
CA SER A 314 0.38 1.39 -24.00
C SER A 314 -0.05 2.85 -23.86
N GLU A 315 -1.05 3.30 -24.62
CA GLU A 315 -1.63 4.64 -24.49
C GLU A 315 -2.54 4.73 -23.27
N VAL A 316 -3.33 3.68 -23.01
CA VAL A 316 -4.19 3.59 -21.82
C VAL A 316 -3.38 3.69 -20.54
N VAL A 317 -2.20 3.05 -20.51
CA VAL A 317 -1.25 3.12 -19.40
C VAL A 317 -0.87 4.56 -19.06
N LYS A 318 -0.62 5.42 -20.07
CA LYS A 318 -0.27 6.83 -19.83
C LYS A 318 -1.37 7.56 -19.06
N HIS A 319 -2.64 7.28 -19.37
CA HIS A 319 -3.76 7.85 -18.65
C HIS A 319 -3.91 7.26 -17.24
N LEU A 320 -3.75 5.94 -17.08
CA LEU A 320 -3.83 5.29 -15.77
C LEU A 320 -2.71 5.74 -14.82
N GLU A 321 -1.53 6.07 -15.33
CA GLU A 321 -0.42 6.60 -14.52
C GLU A 321 -0.73 7.97 -13.90
N LEU A 322 -1.64 8.74 -14.50
CA LEU A 322 -2.15 10.00 -13.97
C LEU A 322 -3.26 9.81 -12.92
N VAL A 323 -3.78 8.60 -12.76
CA VAL A 323 -4.80 8.30 -11.76
C VAL A 323 -4.15 8.08 -10.40
N ALA A 324 -4.35 9.04 -9.51
CA ALA A 324 -3.81 9.04 -8.15
C ALA A 324 -2.29 8.77 -8.10
N HIS A 325 -1.79 8.34 -6.96
CA HIS A 325 -0.37 8.03 -6.71
C HIS A 325 -0.18 6.56 -6.33
N ILE A 326 1.06 6.06 -6.44
CA ILE A 326 1.39 4.63 -6.24
C ILE A 326 0.83 4.05 -4.93
N PRO A 327 1.03 4.66 -3.73
CA PRO A 327 0.45 4.13 -2.49
C PRO A 327 -1.08 3.92 -2.53
N VAL A 328 -1.83 4.81 -3.18
CA VAL A 328 -3.29 4.65 -3.37
C VAL A 328 -3.58 3.62 -4.44
N ARG A 329 -2.90 3.67 -5.59
CA ARG A 329 -3.11 2.72 -6.70
C ARG A 329 -2.81 1.27 -6.32
N LYS A 330 -1.86 1.04 -5.41
CA LYS A 330 -1.52 -0.31 -4.95
C LYS A 330 -2.69 -0.96 -4.23
N ILE A 331 -3.45 -0.25 -3.40
CA ILE A 331 -4.56 -0.86 -2.64
C ILE A 331 -5.94 -0.54 -3.23
N GLY A 332 -6.06 0.52 -4.03
CA GLY A 332 -7.28 0.87 -4.75
C GLY A 332 -7.54 -0.10 -5.89
N SER A 333 -8.77 -0.64 -5.95
CA SER A 333 -9.17 -1.60 -6.98
C SER A 333 -10.00 -0.98 -8.10
N ILE A 334 -9.99 -1.62 -9.27
CA ILE A 334 -10.81 -1.23 -10.43
C ILE A 334 -12.29 -1.20 -10.04
N ALA A 335 -12.82 -2.30 -9.49
CA ALA A 335 -14.22 -2.38 -9.12
C ALA A 335 -14.57 -1.41 -7.99
N GLY A 336 -13.66 -1.17 -7.05
CA GLY A 336 -13.85 -0.13 -6.03
C GLY A 336 -14.08 1.24 -6.67
N ASN A 337 -13.27 1.61 -7.65
CA ASN A 337 -13.41 2.88 -8.37
C ASN A 337 -14.74 2.97 -9.16
N LEU A 338 -15.06 1.94 -9.95
CA LEU A 338 -16.28 1.91 -10.77
C LEU A 338 -17.56 1.90 -9.92
N MET A 339 -17.57 1.12 -8.84
CA MET A 339 -18.69 1.09 -7.90
C MET A 339 -18.84 2.40 -7.15
N TYR A 340 -17.73 3.07 -6.85
CA TYR A 340 -17.77 4.39 -6.23
C TYR A 340 -18.40 5.43 -7.17
N ARG A 341 -18.00 5.44 -8.45
CA ARG A 341 -18.65 6.26 -9.50
C ARG A 341 -20.15 6.00 -9.59
N ARG A 342 -20.57 4.74 -9.48
CA ARG A 342 -21.99 4.37 -9.46
C ARG A 342 -22.71 4.92 -8.23
N ALA A 343 -22.08 4.88 -7.06
CA ALA A 343 -22.67 5.31 -5.79
C ALA A 343 -22.68 6.85 -5.62
N VAL A 344 -21.68 7.53 -6.18
CA VAL A 344 -21.47 8.98 -6.06
C VAL A 344 -21.43 9.59 -7.47
N PRO A 345 -22.57 10.05 -8.02
CA PRO A 345 -22.64 10.53 -9.41
C PRO A 345 -21.74 11.73 -9.72
N THR A 346 -21.40 12.54 -8.71
CA THR A 346 -20.49 13.70 -8.83
C THR A 346 -19.02 13.30 -8.92
N TYR A 347 -18.67 12.06 -8.57
CA TYR A 347 -17.30 11.58 -8.67
C TYR A 347 -16.88 11.44 -10.14
N GLN A 348 -15.85 12.17 -10.54
CA GLN A 348 -15.25 12.06 -11.87
C GLN A 348 -14.25 10.90 -11.86
N SER A 349 -14.58 9.82 -12.57
CA SER A 349 -13.77 8.60 -12.62
C SER A 349 -13.10 8.49 -13.98
N ASP A 350 -11.78 8.66 -14.00
CA ASP A 350 -10.97 8.44 -15.20
C ASP A 350 -11.04 6.97 -15.63
N LEU A 351 -11.06 6.02 -14.69
CA LEU A 351 -11.21 4.60 -14.98
C LEU A 351 -12.52 4.31 -15.71
N PHE A 352 -13.63 4.90 -15.28
CA PHE A 352 -14.92 4.72 -15.94
C PHE A 352 -14.88 5.22 -17.38
N VAL A 353 -14.30 6.40 -17.61
CA VAL A 353 -14.16 6.97 -18.95
C VAL A 353 -13.27 6.09 -19.83
N ILE A 354 -12.09 5.71 -19.32
CA ILE A 354 -11.13 4.84 -20.02
C ILE A 354 -11.80 3.52 -20.42
N PHE A 355 -12.41 2.81 -19.47
CA PHE A 355 -13.03 1.52 -19.76
C PHE A 355 -14.26 1.63 -20.66
N SER A 356 -15.00 2.73 -20.60
CA SER A 356 -16.10 2.99 -21.54
C SER A 356 -15.59 3.19 -22.97
N CYS A 357 -14.48 3.92 -23.15
CA CYS A 357 -13.86 4.11 -24.47
C CYS A 357 -13.33 2.80 -25.07
N LEU A 358 -12.99 1.82 -24.23
CA LEU A 358 -12.53 0.49 -24.65
C LEU A 358 -13.68 -0.51 -24.90
N ASP A 359 -14.94 -0.09 -24.77
CA ASP A 359 -16.11 -0.99 -24.79
C ASP A 359 -15.96 -2.17 -23.82
N ALA A 360 -15.37 -1.91 -22.65
CA ALA A 360 -15.10 -2.94 -21.66
C ALA A 360 -16.40 -3.49 -21.06
N ARG A 361 -16.51 -4.81 -21.01
CA ARG A 361 -17.68 -5.51 -20.46
C ARG A 361 -17.50 -5.90 -19.00
N ILE A 362 -18.59 -5.92 -18.25
CA ILE A 362 -18.56 -6.24 -16.81
C ILE A 362 -19.30 -7.54 -16.55
N THR A 363 -18.63 -8.50 -15.92
CA THR A 363 -19.29 -9.73 -15.47
C THR A 363 -19.73 -9.60 -14.01
N VAL A 364 -21.03 -9.69 -13.77
CA VAL A 364 -21.64 -9.65 -12.43
C VAL A 364 -22.09 -11.04 -12.00
N ARG A 365 -21.94 -11.37 -10.72
CA ARG A 365 -22.40 -12.62 -10.10
C ARG A 365 -23.42 -12.29 -9.01
N ASN A 366 -24.53 -13.01 -8.96
CA ASN A 366 -25.53 -12.87 -7.89
C ASN A 366 -25.34 -13.93 -6.79
N CYS A 367 -26.10 -13.79 -5.69
CA CYS A 367 -26.06 -14.72 -4.55
C CYS A 367 -26.51 -16.16 -4.87
N ARG A 368 -27.15 -16.40 -6.03
CA ARG A 368 -27.52 -17.74 -6.52
C ARG A 368 -26.41 -18.36 -7.39
N GLY A 369 -25.24 -17.73 -7.46
CA GLY A 369 -24.13 -18.16 -8.28
C GLY A 369 -24.26 -17.88 -9.78
N LYS A 370 -25.37 -17.27 -10.24
CA LYS A 370 -25.58 -16.97 -11.66
C LYS A 370 -24.72 -15.77 -12.06
N THR A 371 -23.97 -15.93 -13.14
CA THR A 371 -23.18 -14.86 -13.75
C THR A 371 -23.89 -14.27 -14.96
N LYS A 372 -23.66 -12.98 -15.22
CA LYS A 372 -24.10 -12.27 -16.43
C LYS A 372 -23.03 -11.27 -16.84
N THR A 373 -22.63 -11.28 -18.10
CA THR A 373 -21.79 -10.23 -18.69
C THR A 373 -22.69 -9.14 -19.26
N LEU A 374 -22.41 -7.90 -18.86
CA LEU A 374 -23.10 -6.67 -19.28
C LEU A 374 -22.23 -5.91 -20.27
#